data_AF-A0AAW8VGQ7-F1
#
_entry.id   AF-A0AAW8VGQ7-F1
#
_cell.length_a   1.000
_cell.length_b   1.000
_cell.length_c   1.000
_cell.angle_alpha   90.00
_cell.angle_beta   90.00
_cell.angle_gamma   90.00
#
_symmetry.space_group_name_H-M   'P 1'
#
loop_
_entity.id
_entity.type
_entity.pdbx_description
1 polymer ?
#
loop_
_entity_poly.entity_id
_entity_poly.type
_entity_poly.pdbx_seq_one_letter_code
_entity_poly.pdbx_strand_id
1 'polypeptide(L)'
;MLELIQQEDWHGLTVYVAVRVAIVLICWVFLAMATFIDMYYGRKAAKAAGEGLRSRKYRRTFNKIGDYIRVMVFALMFDFLAGLFTWYVAPFATVVYTISAVLIEFISVREKLQKIKVNAAEVPDIIRQIVQAASAKDAEKIVELITNKHSDNGTD
;
A
#
# COMPACT_ATOMS: atom_id res chain seq x y z
N MET A 1 -27.00 -2.55 27.18
CA MET A 1 -26.51 -3.79 27.83
C MET A 1 -26.99 -3.90 29.28
N LEU A 2 -26.79 -2.87 30.12
CA LEU A 2 -27.19 -2.91 31.53
C LEU A 2 -28.70 -3.11 31.74
N GLU A 3 -29.54 -2.47 30.94
CA GLU A 3 -31.00 -2.64 31.01
C GLU A 3 -31.43 -4.08 30.70
N LEU A 4 -30.82 -4.71 29.70
CA LEU A 4 -31.09 -6.11 29.34
C LEU A 4 -30.66 -7.09 30.44
N ILE A 5 -29.53 -6.80 31.10
CA ILE A 5 -29.06 -7.58 32.26
C ILE A 5 -30.03 -7.43 33.43
N GLN A 6 -30.52 -6.21 33.69
CA GLN A 6 -31.45 -5.93 34.78
C GLN A 6 -32.83 -6.57 34.54
N GLN A 7 -33.23 -6.75 33.28
CA GLN A 7 -34.49 -7.42 32.90
C GLN A 7 -34.36 -8.95 32.77
N GLU A 8 -33.18 -9.52 33.05
CA GLU A 8 -32.85 -10.95 32.83
C GLU A 8 -33.19 -11.44 31.40
N ASP A 9 -33.19 -10.55 30.40
CA ASP A 9 -33.44 -10.90 29.00
C ASP A 9 -32.15 -11.42 28.34
N TRP A 10 -31.89 -12.70 28.55
CA TRP A 10 -30.75 -13.42 27.96
C TRP A 10 -30.79 -13.47 26.44
N HIS A 11 -31.98 -13.50 25.83
CA HIS A 11 -32.10 -13.57 24.38
C HIS A 11 -31.74 -12.22 23.74
N GLY A 12 -32.31 -11.12 24.26
CA GLY A 12 -31.96 -9.77 23.85
C GLY A 12 -30.48 -9.46 24.06
N LEU A 13 -29.91 -9.89 25.19
CA LEU A 13 -28.47 -9.74 25.46
C LEU A 13 -27.61 -10.52 24.45
N THR A 14 -28.00 -11.76 24.11
CA THR A 14 -27.28 -12.59 23.14
C THR A 14 -27.29 -11.95 21.76
N VAL A 15 -28.45 -11.50 21.28
CA VAL A 15 -28.59 -10.81 19.98
C VAL A 15 -27.77 -9.51 19.97
N TYR A 16 -27.85 -8.73 21.05
CA TYR A 16 -27.09 -7.49 21.19
C TYR A 16 -25.57 -7.71 21.08
N VAL A 17 -25.04 -8.71 21.77
CA VAL A 17 -23.62 -9.06 21.70
C VAL A 17 -23.26 -9.62 20.32
N ALA A 18 -24.09 -10.52 19.77
CA ALA A 18 -23.84 -11.16 18.48
C ALA A 18 -23.72 -10.14 17.33
N VAL A 19 -24.62 -9.16 17.26
CA VAL A 19 -24.59 -8.10 16.24
C VAL A 19 -23.30 -7.29 16.33
N ARG A 20 -22.86 -6.93 17.54
CA ARG A 20 -21.61 -6.17 17.74
C ARG A 20 -20.39 -6.97 17.34
N VAL A 21 -20.32 -8.23 17.75
CA VAL A 21 -19.24 -9.13 17.37
C VAL A 21 -19.18 -9.28 15.85
N ALA A 22 -20.33 -9.43 15.18
CA ALA A 22 -20.39 -9.50 13.71
C ALA A 22 -19.82 -8.24 13.05
N ILE A 23 -20.19 -7.04 13.52
CA ILE A 23 -19.66 -5.77 12.99
C ILE A 23 -18.14 -5.69 13.18
N VAL A 24 -17.66 -6.05 14.37
CA VAL A 24 -16.22 -6.09 14.68
C VAL A 24 -15.49 -7.05 13.75
N LEU A 25 -16.00 -8.27 13.55
CA LEU A 25 -15.40 -9.25 12.66
C LEU A 25 -15.33 -8.75 11.21
N ILE A 26 -16.37 -8.09 10.72
CA ILE A 26 -16.37 -7.44 9.41
C ILE A 26 -15.25 -6.39 9.33
N CYS A 27 -15.09 -5.56 10.37
CA CYS A 27 -14.03 -4.57 10.44
C CYS A 27 -12.61 -5.20 10.40
N TRP A 28 -12.41 -6.32 11.09
CA TRP A 28 -11.17 -7.10 11.03
C TRP A 28 -10.88 -7.62 9.62
N VAL A 29 -11.89 -8.13 8.92
CA VAL A 29 -11.75 -8.59 7.53
C VAL A 29 -11.34 -7.42 6.62
N PHE A 30 -11.99 -6.26 6.74
CA PHE A 30 -11.62 -5.08 5.94
C PHE A 30 -10.20 -4.59 6.21
N LEU A 31 -9.78 -4.55 7.48
CA LEU A 31 -8.42 -4.16 7.85
C LEU A 31 -7.38 -5.14 7.28
N ALA A 32 -7.66 -6.45 7.37
CA ALA A 32 -6.80 -7.47 6.78
C ALA A 32 -6.71 -7.29 5.26
N MET A 33 -7.84 -7.17 4.57
CA MET A 33 -7.90 -6.95 3.12
C MET A 33 -7.11 -5.71 2.70
N ALA A 34 -7.31 -4.56 3.37
CA ALA A 34 -6.60 -3.32 3.06
C ALA A 34 -5.08 -3.50 3.18
N THR A 35 -4.62 -4.17 4.24
CA THR A 35 -3.19 -4.43 4.47
C THR A 35 -2.60 -5.40 3.43
N PHE A 36 -3.34 -6.44 3.05
CA PHE A 36 -2.92 -7.35 1.98
C PHE A 36 -2.82 -6.67 0.62
N ILE A 37 -3.78 -5.80 0.28
CA ILE A 37 -3.75 -4.99 -0.95
C ILE A 37 -2.54 -4.05 -0.94
N ASP A 38 -2.28 -3.35 0.15
CA ASP A 38 -1.12 -2.46 0.30
C ASP A 38 0.21 -3.22 0.12
N MET A 39 0.30 -4.43 0.70
CA MET A 39 1.46 -5.31 0.55
C MET A 39 1.61 -5.83 -0.89
N TYR A 40 0.52 -6.20 -1.56
CA TYR A 40 0.53 -6.66 -2.95
C TYR A 40 1.07 -5.57 -3.89
N TYR A 41 0.52 -4.35 -3.82
CA TYR A 41 0.98 -3.23 -4.64
C TYR A 41 2.37 -2.75 -4.23
N GLY A 42 2.75 -2.88 -2.96
CA GLY A 42 4.11 -2.61 -2.49
C GLY A 42 5.14 -3.54 -3.14
N ARG A 43 4.83 -4.83 -3.26
CA ARG A 43 5.69 -5.80 -3.98
C ARG A 43 5.77 -5.51 -5.47
N LYS A 44 4.64 -5.18 -6.11
CA LYS A 44 4.60 -4.83 -7.53
C LYS A 44 5.43 -3.58 -7.84
N ALA A 45 5.34 -2.56 -6.99
CA ALA A 45 6.13 -1.33 -7.12
C ALA A 45 7.63 -1.59 -6.93
N ALA A 46 8.02 -2.40 -5.94
CA ALA A 46 9.42 -2.76 -5.73
C ALA A 46 10.00 -3.53 -6.92
N LYS A 47 9.24 -4.48 -7.49
CA LYS A 47 9.65 -5.23 -8.68
C LYS A 47 9.81 -4.32 -9.90
N ALA A 48 8.91 -3.36 -10.10
CA ALA A 48 9.01 -2.39 -11.19
C ALA A 48 10.28 -1.53 -11.06
N ALA A 49 10.62 -1.10 -9.84
CA ALA A 49 11.82 -0.30 -9.58
C ALA A 49 13.14 -1.09 -9.61
N GLY A 50 13.12 -2.42 -9.86
CA GLY A 50 14.32 -3.26 -9.83
C GLY A 50 14.94 -3.44 -8.44
N GLU A 51 14.29 -2.95 -7.38
CA GLU A 51 14.80 -3.06 -6.01
C GLU A 51 14.55 -4.47 -5.46
N GLY A 52 15.61 -5.16 -5.03
CA GLY A 52 15.51 -6.45 -4.37
C GLY A 52 14.58 -6.40 -3.14
N LEU A 53 13.80 -7.47 -2.93
CA LEU A 53 12.91 -7.64 -1.79
C LEU A 53 13.72 -7.80 -0.48
N ARG A 54 14.27 -6.70 0.04
CA ARG A 54 15.06 -6.68 1.28
C ARG A 54 14.18 -6.95 2.50
N SER A 55 14.66 -7.79 3.41
CA SER A 55 14.02 -8.12 4.70
C SER A 55 13.55 -6.91 5.52
N ARG A 56 14.25 -5.78 5.42
CA ARG A 56 13.87 -4.51 6.07
C ARG A 56 12.47 -4.01 5.67
N LYS A 57 12.06 -4.20 4.40
CA LYS A 57 10.74 -3.76 3.93
C LYS A 57 9.61 -4.59 4.54
N TYR A 58 9.81 -5.90 4.67
CA TYR A 58 8.85 -6.77 5.35
C TYR A 58 8.72 -6.46 6.83
N ARG A 59 9.82 -6.15 7.51
CA ARG A 59 9.80 -5.74 8.93
C ARG A 59 8.93 -4.49 9.15
N ARG A 60 8.95 -3.54 8.20
CA ARG A 60 8.06 -2.37 8.23
C ARG A 60 6.59 -2.75 8.10
N THR A 61 6.27 -3.73 7.24
CA THR A 61 4.89 -4.24 7.10
C THR A 61 4.40 -4.92 8.38
N PHE A 62 5.25 -5.73 9.02
CA PHE A 62 4.91 -6.35 10.31
C PHE A 62 4.67 -5.31 11.41
N ASN A 63 5.50 -4.26 11.48
CA ASN A 63 5.26 -3.17 12.41
C ASN A 63 3.92 -2.46 12.13
N LYS A 64 3.59 -2.23 10.86
CA LYS A 64 2.31 -1.63 10.44
C LYS A 64 1.11 -2.47 10.88
N ILE A 65 1.18 -3.79 10.66
CA ILE A 65 0.17 -4.74 11.13
C ILE A 65 0.07 -4.69 12.66
N GLY A 66 1.20 -4.68 13.37
CA GLY A 66 1.24 -4.60 14.82
C GLY A 66 0.63 -3.32 15.38
N ASP A 67 0.93 -2.18 14.76
CA ASP A 67 0.33 -0.88 15.12
C ASP A 67 -1.17 -0.90 14.85
N TYR A 68 -1.61 -1.49 13.74
CA TYR A 68 -3.03 -1.57 13.44
C TYR A 68 -3.81 -2.46 14.38
N ILE A 69 -3.25 -3.62 14.73
CA ILE A 69 -3.83 -4.51 15.74
C ILE A 69 -3.90 -3.80 17.08
N ARG A 70 -2.86 -3.08 17.47
CA ARG A 70 -2.82 -2.36 18.75
C ARG A 70 -3.94 -1.32 18.84
N VAL A 71 -4.08 -0.46 17.83
CA VAL A 71 -5.13 0.56 17.83
C VAL A 71 -6.52 -0.07 17.70
N MET A 72 -6.67 -1.14 16.91
CA MET A 72 -7.93 -1.89 16.83
C MET A 72 -8.36 -2.45 18.19
N VAL A 73 -7.42 -3.04 18.95
CA VAL A 73 -7.71 -3.55 20.30
C VAL A 73 -8.10 -2.41 21.25
N PHE A 74 -7.44 -1.25 21.17
CA PHE A 74 -7.85 -0.08 21.95
C PHE A 74 -9.25 0.41 21.58
N ALA A 75 -9.60 0.43 20.30
CA ALA A 75 -10.95 0.78 19.84
C ALA A 75 -11.99 -0.21 20.38
N LEU A 76 -11.68 -1.51 20.41
CA LEU A 76 -12.55 -2.53 20.98
C LEU A 76 -12.76 -2.37 22.49
N MET A 77 -11.72 -1.98 23.23
CA MET A 77 -11.86 -1.68 24.66
C MET A 77 -12.81 -0.50 24.89
N PHE A 78 -12.71 0.54 24.05
CA PHE A 78 -13.62 1.67 24.11
C PHE A 78 -15.06 1.25 23.77
N ASP A 79 -15.25 0.44 22.71
CA ASP A 79 -16.55 -0.07 22.31
C ASP A 79 -17.21 -0.96 23.38
N PHE A 80 -16.40 -1.72 24.12
CA PHE A 80 -16.88 -2.54 25.24
C PHE A 80 -17.41 -1.66 26.38
N LEU A 81 -16.62 -0.68 26.82
CA LEU A 81 -17.00 0.25 27.88
C LEU A 81 -18.22 1.09 27.46
N ALA A 82 -18.20 1.63 26.25
CA ALA A 82 -19.28 2.44 25.73
C ALA A 82 -20.55 1.60 25.51
N GLY A 83 -20.42 0.32 25.15
CA GLY A 83 -21.52 -0.63 25.03
C GLY A 83 -22.27 -0.94 26.31
N LEU A 84 -21.80 -0.47 27.48
CA LEU A 84 -22.57 -0.51 28.72
C LEU A 84 -23.73 0.49 28.69
N PHE A 85 -23.55 1.62 28.01
CA PHE A 85 -24.56 2.68 27.88
C PHE A 85 -25.62 2.35 26.83
N THR A 86 -26.83 2.87 27.03
CA THR A 86 -28.01 2.58 26.21
C THR A 86 -28.04 3.34 24.89
N TRP A 87 -27.44 4.54 24.85
CA TRP A 87 -27.30 5.35 23.64
C TRP A 87 -26.22 4.84 22.68
N TYR A 88 -25.34 3.96 23.13
CA TYR A 88 -24.25 3.43 22.32
C TYR A 88 -24.75 2.21 21.55
N VAL A 89 -25.33 2.40 20.36
CA VAL A 89 -26.06 1.34 19.63
C VAL A 89 -25.14 0.38 18.85
N ALA A 90 -23.94 0.83 18.46
CA ALA A 90 -23.00 0.07 17.63
C ALA A 90 -21.54 0.29 18.10
N PRO A 91 -20.57 -0.56 17.71
CA PRO A 91 -19.16 -0.37 18.04
C PRO A 91 -18.53 0.73 17.18
N PHE A 92 -18.87 1.99 17.45
CA PHE A 92 -18.49 3.15 16.64
C PHE A 92 -16.97 3.36 16.58
N ALA A 93 -16.23 3.11 17.67
CA ALA A 93 -14.79 3.33 17.70
C ALA A 93 -14.08 2.39 16.72
N THR A 94 -14.43 1.10 16.74
CA THR A 94 -13.89 0.11 15.80
C THR A 94 -14.22 0.47 14.34
N VAL A 95 -15.46 0.92 14.08
CA VAL A 95 -15.88 1.30 12.71
C VAL A 95 -15.12 2.52 12.21
N VAL A 96 -15.06 3.60 12.99
CA VAL A 96 -14.34 4.84 12.62
C VAL A 96 -12.86 4.57 12.39
N TYR A 97 -12.25 3.78 13.28
CA TYR A 97 -10.86 3.39 13.13
C TYR A 97 -10.63 2.58 11.85
N THR A 98 -11.49 1.60 11.56
CA THR A 98 -11.39 0.78 10.35
C THR A 98 -11.49 1.61 9.08
N ILE A 99 -12.47 2.53 9.01
CA ILE A 99 -12.61 3.46 7.88
C ILE A 99 -11.33 4.30 7.70
N SER A 100 -10.80 4.83 8.80
CA SER A 100 -9.58 5.64 8.78
C SER A 100 -8.37 4.84 8.28
N ALA A 101 -8.18 3.61 8.77
CA ALA A 101 -7.11 2.73 8.34
C ALA A 101 -7.22 2.37 6.86
N VAL A 102 -8.43 2.03 6.38
CA VAL A 102 -8.69 1.72 4.97
C VAL A 102 -8.38 2.93 4.08
N LEU A 103 -8.75 4.14 4.48
CA LEU A 103 -8.46 5.36 3.72
C LEU A 103 -6.95 5.64 3.62
N ILE A 104 -6.21 5.48 4.73
CA ILE A 104 -4.75 5.64 4.75
C ILE A 104 -4.09 4.65 3.79
N GLU A 105 -4.51 3.38 3.82
CA GLU A 105 -3.97 2.36 2.91
C GLU A 105 -4.35 2.62 1.45
N PHE A 106 -5.57 3.08 1.20
CA PHE A 106 -6.00 3.42 -0.14
C PHE A 106 -5.14 4.54 -0.76
N ILE A 107 -4.81 5.57 0.01
CA ILE A 107 -3.90 6.65 -0.42
C ILE A 107 -2.51 6.08 -0.72
N SER A 108 -1.96 5.24 0.17
CA SER A 108 -0.67 4.56 -0.04
C SER A 108 -0.63 3.72 -1.32
N VAL A 109 -1.69 2.97 -1.62
CA VAL A 109 -1.81 2.18 -2.86
C VAL A 109 -1.81 3.07 -4.09
N ARG A 110 -2.50 4.22 -4.06
CA ARG A 110 -2.52 5.18 -5.18
C ARG A 110 -1.13 5.73 -5.48
N GLU A 111 -0.35 6.08 -4.45
CA GLU A 111 1.03 6.54 -4.63
C GLU A 111 1.91 5.47 -5.28
N LYS A 112 1.79 4.22 -4.82
CA LYS A 112 2.53 3.09 -5.40
C LYS A 112 2.15 2.83 -6.85
N LEU A 113 0.86 2.93 -7.18
CA LEU A 113 0.37 2.81 -8.56
C LEU A 113 0.92 3.92 -9.47
N GLN A 114 0.98 5.16 -8.99
CA GLN A 114 1.56 6.28 -9.74
C GLN A 114 3.05 6.04 -10.01
N LYS A 115 3.82 5.60 -9.02
CA LYS A 115 5.25 5.26 -9.18
C LYS A 115 5.48 4.17 -10.23
N ILE A 116 4.62 3.15 -10.26
CA ILE A 116 4.68 2.10 -11.28
C ILE A 116 4.45 2.68 -12.68
N LYS A 117 3.47 3.57 -12.85
CA LYS A 117 3.14 4.19 -14.15
C LYS A 117 4.28 5.06 -14.67
N VAL A 118 4.84 5.93 -13.82
CA VAL A 118 5.95 6.82 -14.19
C VAL A 118 7.18 6.01 -14.58
N ASN A 119 7.57 5.04 -13.75
CA ASN A 119 8.74 4.20 -14.03
C ASN A 119 8.58 3.36 -15.30
N ALA A 120 7.38 2.87 -15.61
CA ALA A 120 7.12 2.16 -16.87
C ALA A 120 7.24 3.06 -18.12
N ALA A 121 7.01 4.37 -17.99
CA ALA A 121 7.14 5.32 -19.09
C ALA A 121 8.60 5.78 -19.30
N GLU A 122 9.38 5.90 -18.22
CA GLU A 122 10.77 6.38 -18.29
C GLU A 122 11.76 5.31 -18.78
N VAL A 123 11.56 4.04 -18.44
CA VAL A 123 12.49 2.96 -18.82
C VAL A 123 12.69 2.83 -20.35
N PRO A 124 11.63 2.86 -21.20
CA PRO A 124 11.79 2.86 -22.66
C PRO A 124 12.53 4.09 -23.19
N ASP A 125 12.30 5.27 -22.60
CA ASP A 125 12.90 6.52 -23.05
C ASP A 125 14.39 6.61 -22.67
N ILE A 126 14.78 6.10 -21.49
CA ILE A 126 16.19 5.98 -21.09
C ILE A 126 16.92 5.00 -22.03
N ILE A 127 16.32 3.85 -22.37
CA ILE A 127 16.90 2.91 -23.33
C ILE A 127 17.05 3.56 -24.71
N ARG A 128 16.05 4.30 -25.18
CA ARG A 128 16.13 5.08 -26.44
C ARG A 128 17.25 6.10 -26.42
N GLN A 129 17.40 6.85 -25.33
CA GLN A 129 18.47 7.85 -25.18
C GLN A 129 19.87 7.20 -25.15
N ILE A 130 20.03 6.05 -24.47
CA ILE A 130 21.30 5.30 -24.46
C ILE A 130 21.63 4.79 -25.87
N VAL A 131 20.65 4.23 -26.59
CA VAL A 131 20.85 3.75 -27.97
C VAL A 131 21.17 4.90 -28.93
N GLN A 132 20.49 6.04 -28.79
CA GLN A 132 20.79 7.23 -29.59
C GLN A 132 22.19 7.81 -29.27
N ALA A 133 22.58 7.86 -27.99
CA ALA A 133 23.90 8.33 -27.60
C ALA A 133 25.02 7.38 -28.05
N ALA A 134 24.78 6.07 -28.02
CA ALA A 134 25.70 5.07 -28.58
C ALA A 134 25.84 5.22 -30.10
N SER A 135 24.72 5.35 -30.83
CA SER A 135 24.72 5.57 -32.27
C SER A 135 25.35 6.90 -32.68
N ALA A 136 25.22 7.96 -31.88
CA ALA A 136 25.85 9.25 -32.14
C ALA A 136 27.37 9.19 -31.95
N LYS A 137 27.85 8.50 -30.91
CA LYS A 137 29.29 8.23 -30.70
C LYS A 137 29.89 7.37 -31.82
N ASP A 138 29.14 6.40 -32.33
CA ASP A 138 29.57 5.58 -33.45
C ASP A 138 29.59 6.38 -34.77
N ALA A 139 28.67 7.33 -34.95
CA ALA A 139 28.66 8.24 -36.09
C ALA A 139 29.85 9.22 -36.07
N GLU A 140 30.22 9.78 -34.91
CA GLU A 140 31.40 10.65 -34.78
C GLU A 140 32.69 9.95 -35.20
N LYS A 141 32.88 8.69 -34.77
CA LYS A 141 34.05 7.89 -35.17
C LYS A 141 34.12 7.63 -36.67
N ILE A 142 32.98 7.40 -37.33
CA ILE A 142 32.93 7.17 -38.77
C ILE A 142 33.27 8.46 -39.53
N VAL A 143 32.79 9.62 -39.08
CA VAL A 143 33.13 10.92 -39.68
C VAL A 143 34.62 11.22 -39.51
N GLU A 144 35.19 10.97 -38.33
CA GLU A 144 36.62 11.17 -38.06
C GLU A 144 37.51 10.26 -38.92
N LEU A 145 37.09 9.00 -39.12
CA LEU A 145 37.75 8.06 -40.03
C LEU A 145 37.65 8.50 -41.50
N ILE A 146 36.50 9.03 -41.94
CA ILE A 146 36.33 9.54 -43.30
C ILE A 146 37.17 10.80 -43.52
N THR A 147 37.20 11.72 -42.56
CA THR A 147 38.00 12.95 -42.62
C THR A 147 39.50 12.65 -42.65
N ASN A 148 40.00 11.75 -41.80
CA ASN A 148 41.41 11.36 -41.81
C ASN A 148 41.80 10.62 -43.09
N LYS A 149 40.90 9.79 -43.65
CA LYS A 149 41.17 9.08 -44.92
C LYS A 149 41.13 10.00 -46.15
N HIS A 150 40.43 11.12 -46.07
CA HIS A 150 40.45 12.15 -47.13
C HIS A 150 41.70 13.04 -47.05
N SER A 151 42.28 13.21 -45.86
CA SER A 151 43.57 13.91 -45.67
C SER A 151 44.76 13.13 -46.25
N ASP A 152 44.70 11.81 -46.32
CA ASP A 152 45.82 10.94 -46.74
C ASP A 152 45.87 10.73 -48.28
N ASN A 153 44.75 10.93 -48.97
CA ASN A 153 44.65 10.81 -50.44
C ASN A 153 44.86 12.14 -51.20
N GLY A 154 45.31 13.20 -50.51
CA GLY A 154 45.55 14.53 -51.08
C GLY A 154 47.03 14.87 -51.29
N THR A 155 47.94 13.95 -51.00
CA THR A 155 49.39 14.08 -51.22
C THR A 155 49.86 12.95 -52.14
N ASP A 156 49.46 13.02 -53.40
CA ASP A 156 50.21 12.50 -54.55
C ASP A 156 50.17 13.57 -55.66
#